data_AF-A0A949WEA8-F1
#
_entry.id   AF-A0A949WEA8-F1
#
_cell.length_a   1.000
_cell.length_b   1.000
_cell.length_c   1.000
_cell.angle_alpha   90.00
_cell.angle_beta   90.00
_cell.angle_gamma   90.00
#
_symmetry.space_group_name_H-M   'P 1'
#
loop_
_entity.id
_entity.type
_entity.pdbx_description
1 polymer ?
#
loop_
_entity_poly.entity_id
_entity_poly.type
_entity_poly.pdbx_seq_one_letter_code
_entity_poly.pdbx_strand_id
1 'polypeptide(L)'
;MVMASNASGTLGQYTYDGDGKRIKKFVPSAGETTVFAYDASSKMVAEYSTNVEPAATAKVNYLTTDHLGSPRINTDASGAVIARHDYHPFGEEIDGGDAYADKSVRAPFTLV
;
A
#
# COMPACT_ATOMS: atom_id res chain seq x y z
N MET A 1 2.86 -8.12 -19.34
CA MET A 1 3.32 -6.76 -18.98
C MET A 1 2.20 -5.79 -19.35
N VAL A 2 1.76 -4.94 -18.44
CA VAL A 2 0.72 -3.91 -18.64
C VAL A 2 1.31 -2.57 -18.25
N MET A 3 1.02 -1.52 -19.03
CA MET A 3 1.55 -0.17 -18.82
C MET A 3 0.41 0.78 -18.45
N ALA A 4 0.63 1.63 -17.46
CA ALA A 4 -0.20 2.79 -17.20
C ALA A 4 0.58 4.04 -17.62
N SER A 5 -0.04 4.88 -18.45
CA SER A 5 0.57 6.11 -18.98
C SER A 5 -0.46 7.22 -19.10
N ASN A 6 0.01 8.46 -19.08
CA ASN A 6 -0.74 9.65 -19.45
C ASN A 6 0.02 10.44 -20.53
N ALA A 7 -0.45 11.64 -20.89
CA ALA A 7 0.22 12.50 -21.87
C ALA A 7 1.66 12.88 -21.48
N SER A 8 1.99 12.82 -20.18
CA SER A 8 3.30 13.16 -19.63
C SER A 8 4.28 11.98 -19.56
N GLY A 9 3.82 10.75 -19.84
CA GLY A 9 4.67 9.56 -19.92
C GLY A 9 4.11 8.33 -19.19
N THR A 10 5.00 7.36 -18.93
CA THR A 10 4.65 6.11 -18.24
C THR A 10 4.62 6.34 -16.73
N LEU A 11 3.45 6.12 -16.13
CA LEU A 11 3.21 6.21 -14.68
C LEU A 11 3.60 4.94 -13.94
N GLY A 12 3.50 3.80 -14.62
CA GLY A 12 3.87 2.52 -14.03
C GLY A 12 3.83 1.37 -15.03
N GLN A 13 4.68 0.38 -14.78
CA GLN A 13 4.78 -0.84 -15.56
C GLN A 13 4.51 -2.02 -14.63
N TYR A 14 3.63 -2.93 -15.04
CA TYR A 14 3.13 -4.00 -14.20
C TYR A 14 3.36 -5.36 -14.87
N THR A 15 3.92 -6.29 -14.13
CA THR A 15 4.10 -7.67 -14.56
C THR A 15 3.26 -8.59 -13.71
N TYR A 16 2.74 -9.63 -14.35
CA TYR A 16 1.80 -10.58 -13.77
C TYR A 16 2.32 -12.00 -13.99
N ASP A 17 1.98 -12.91 -13.09
CA ASP A 17 2.22 -14.33 -13.26
C ASP A 17 1.19 -14.98 -14.21
N GLY A 18 1.28 -16.30 -14.39
CA GLY A 18 0.35 -17.06 -15.23
C GLY A 18 -1.09 -17.10 -14.71
N ASP A 19 -1.29 -16.84 -13.42
CA ASP A 19 -2.61 -16.77 -12.78
C ASP A 19 -3.20 -15.35 -12.84
N GLY A 20 -2.49 -14.39 -13.44
CA GLY A 20 -2.92 -12.99 -13.53
C GLY A 20 -2.71 -12.18 -12.25
N LYS A 21 -1.91 -12.64 -11.29
CA LYS A 21 -1.56 -11.88 -10.08
C LYS A 21 -0.38 -10.97 -10.36
N ARG A 22 -0.44 -9.74 -9.84
CA ARG A 22 0.63 -8.75 -10.07
C ARG A 22 1.85 -9.11 -9.24
N ILE A 23 2.95 -9.49 -9.88
CA ILE A 23 4.19 -9.87 -9.18
C ILE A 23 5.20 -8.73 -9.05
N LYS A 24 5.14 -7.74 -9.96
CA LYS A 24 6.04 -6.59 -9.90
C LYS A 24 5.44 -5.34 -10.54
N LYS A 25 5.75 -4.18 -9.92
CA LYS A 25 5.51 -2.81 -10.41
C LYS A 25 6.86 -2.12 -10.59
N PHE A 26 7.01 -1.34 -11.65
CA PHE A 26 8.13 -0.42 -11.86
C PHE A 26 7.59 0.97 -12.16
N VAL A 27 8.06 2.00 -11.44
CA VAL A 27 7.70 3.40 -11.65
C VAL A 27 8.90 4.12 -12.29
N PRO A 28 8.88 4.38 -13.62
CA PRO A 28 10.05 4.91 -14.32
C PRO A 28 10.53 6.26 -13.79
N SER A 29 9.60 7.15 -13.41
CA SER A 29 9.94 8.49 -12.91
C SER A 29 10.69 8.46 -11.57
N ALA A 30 10.45 7.45 -10.74
CA ALA A 30 11.11 7.27 -9.45
C ALA A 30 12.27 6.26 -9.50
N GLY A 31 12.41 5.50 -10.60
CA GLY A 31 13.29 4.33 -10.64
C GLY A 31 12.91 3.24 -9.63
N GLU A 32 11.69 3.28 -9.08
CA GLU A 32 11.24 2.42 -7.99
C GLU A 32 10.70 1.09 -8.54
N THR A 33 11.18 -0.02 -7.98
CA THR A 33 10.60 -1.36 -8.20
C THR A 33 9.91 -1.83 -6.93
N THR A 34 8.68 -2.31 -7.09
CA THR A 34 7.92 -2.98 -6.03
C THR A 34 7.65 -4.43 -6.42
N VAL A 35 7.94 -5.38 -5.53
CA VAL A 35 7.65 -6.81 -5.70
C VAL A 35 6.55 -7.23 -4.74
N PHE A 36 5.60 -8.04 -5.23
CA PHE A 36 4.48 -8.54 -4.45
C PHE A 36 4.64 -10.04 -4.25
N ALA A 37 4.65 -10.47 -2.98
CA ALA A 37 4.80 -11.88 -2.61
C ALA A 37 3.45 -12.47 -2.19
N TYR A 38 3.17 -13.68 -2.66
CA TYR A 38 1.94 -14.41 -2.42
C TYR A 38 2.25 -15.73 -1.71
N ASP A 39 1.35 -16.15 -0.81
CA ASP A 39 1.41 -17.48 -0.21
C ASP A 39 0.87 -18.57 -1.16
N ALA A 40 0.93 -19.83 -0.72
CA ALA A 40 0.42 -20.97 -1.49
C ALA A 40 -1.10 -20.92 -1.73
N SER A 41 -1.83 -20.13 -0.93
CA SER A 41 -3.28 -19.91 -1.10
C SER A 41 -3.58 -18.70 -1.99
N SER A 42 -2.58 -18.18 -2.71
CA SER A 42 -2.72 -17.02 -3.60
C SER A 42 -3.05 -15.69 -2.89
N LYS A 43 -2.89 -15.62 -1.58
CA LYS A 43 -3.08 -14.38 -0.82
C LYS A 43 -1.78 -13.57 -0.83
N MET A 44 -1.86 -12.27 -1.11
CA MET A 44 -0.71 -11.37 -1.01
C MET A 44 -0.32 -11.22 0.46
N VAL A 45 0.93 -11.52 0.79
CA VAL A 45 1.44 -11.50 2.17
C VAL A 45 2.53 -10.47 2.41
N ALA A 46 3.16 -9.94 1.35
CA ALA A 46 4.13 -8.87 1.48
C ALA A 46 4.26 -8.04 0.20
N GLU A 47 4.67 -6.79 0.38
CA GLU A 47 5.10 -5.86 -0.65
C GLU A 47 6.52 -5.39 -0.30
N TYR A 48 7.45 -5.44 -1.24
CA TYR A 48 8.83 -5.00 -1.06
C TYR A 48 9.16 -3.93 -2.09
N SER A 49 9.48 -2.71 -1.64
CA SER A 49 9.94 -1.63 -2.52
C SER A 49 11.46 -1.49 -2.48
N THR A 50 12.06 -1.00 -3.57
CA THR A 50 13.45 -0.53 -3.60
C THR A 50 13.59 0.90 -3.05
N ASN A 51 12.50 1.65 -2.96
CA ASN A 51 12.46 2.94 -2.31
C ASN A 51 11.97 2.75 -0.87
N VAL A 52 12.90 2.74 0.08
CA VAL A 52 12.63 2.44 1.49
C VAL A 52 13.24 3.52 2.37
N GLU A 53 12.61 3.73 3.53
CA GLU A 53 13.17 4.58 4.57
C GLU A 53 14.54 4.05 5.03
N PRO A 54 15.50 4.95 5.32
CA PRO A 54 16.76 4.57 5.94
C PRO A 54 16.52 3.75 7.23
N ALA A 55 17.37 2.75 7.48
CA ALA A 55 17.23 1.88 8.66
C ALA A 55 17.18 2.65 10.00
N ALA A 56 17.80 3.83 10.06
CA ALA A 56 17.78 4.70 11.25
C ALA A 56 16.42 5.36 11.52
N THR A 57 15.57 5.52 10.49
CA THR A 57 14.26 6.18 10.57
C THR A 57 13.09 5.24 10.27
N ALA A 58 13.38 3.99 9.88
CA ALA A 58 12.38 2.97 9.61
C ALA A 58 11.50 2.70 10.85
N LYS A 59 10.18 2.57 10.64
CA LYS A 59 9.19 2.33 11.68
C LYS A 59 8.40 1.06 11.40
N VAL A 60 7.85 0.47 12.46
CA VAL A 60 6.88 -0.63 12.38
C VAL A 60 5.52 -0.08 12.74
N ASN A 61 4.55 -0.29 11.85
CA ASN A 61 3.15 0.09 12.03
C ASN A 61 2.27 -1.16 11.92
N TYR A 62 1.34 -1.31 12.85
CA TYR A 62 0.31 -2.35 12.86
C TYR A 62 -1.03 -1.76 12.42
N LEU A 63 -1.66 -2.41 11.44
CA LEU A 63 -2.95 -1.97 10.90
C LEU A 63 -4.08 -2.79 11.53
N THR A 64 -5.13 -2.10 11.99
CA THR A 64 -6.40 -2.73 12.37
C THR A 64 -7.44 -2.43 11.30
N THR A 65 -8.04 -3.47 10.74
CA THR A 65 -9.01 -3.35 9.65
C THR A 65 -10.45 -3.39 10.15
N ASP A 66 -11.38 -2.87 9.35
CA ASP A 66 -12.80 -3.16 9.51
C ASP A 66 -13.20 -4.53 8.94
N HIS A 67 -14.50 -4.80 8.93
CA HIS A 67 -15.07 -6.06 8.46
C HIS A 67 -14.94 -6.29 6.95
N LEU A 68 -14.61 -5.26 6.16
CA LEU A 68 -14.34 -5.34 4.73
C LEU A 68 -12.84 -5.40 4.42
N GLY A 69 -11.99 -5.27 5.44
CA GLY A 69 -10.54 -5.30 5.30
C GLY A 69 -9.88 -3.94 5.10
N SER A 70 -10.64 -2.84 5.14
CA SER A 70 -10.09 -1.48 5.06
C SER A 70 -9.39 -1.12 6.38
N PRO A 71 -8.13 -0.67 6.38
CA PRO A 71 -7.44 -0.27 7.60
C PRO A 71 -8.05 0.99 8.21
N ARG A 72 -8.48 0.96 9.48
CA ARG A 72 -9.05 2.13 10.17
C ARG A 72 -8.19 2.69 11.28
N ILE A 73 -7.21 1.94 11.76
CA ILE A 73 -6.32 2.38 12.84
C ILE A 73 -4.90 1.90 12.54
N ASN A 74 -3.93 2.82 12.63
CA ASN A 74 -2.51 2.49 12.64
C ASN A 74 -1.97 2.65 14.04
N THR A 75 -1.24 1.64 14.50
CA THR A 75 -0.61 1.60 15.83
C THR A 75 0.89 1.42 15.67
N ASP A 76 1.70 2.16 16.41
CA ASP A 76 3.16 1.99 16.36
C ASP A 76 3.65 0.76 17.14
N ALA A 77 4.96 0.52 17.12
CA ALA A 77 5.63 -0.56 17.84
C ALA A 77 5.41 -0.55 19.36
N SER A 78 5.05 0.60 19.95
CA SER A 78 4.78 0.76 21.38
C SER A 78 3.31 0.52 21.76
N GLY A 79 2.44 0.32 20.78
CA GLY A 79 1.00 0.19 20.98
C GLY A 79 0.26 1.54 20.98
N ALA A 80 0.93 2.65 20.63
CA ALA A 80 0.28 3.95 20.54
C ALA A 80 -0.44 4.10 19.20
N VAL A 81 -1.68 4.61 19.23
CA VAL A 81 -2.43 4.91 18.02
C VAL A 81 -1.82 6.15 17.35
N ILE A 82 -1.30 5.96 16.14
CA ILE A 82 -0.64 7.01 15.36
C ILE A 82 -1.49 7.51 14.19
N ALA A 83 -2.51 6.76 13.77
CA ALA A 83 -3.48 7.17 12.76
C ALA A 83 -4.86 6.55 12.98
N ARG A 84 -5.90 7.28 12.55
CA ARG A 84 -7.28 6.81 12.44
C ARG A 84 -7.84 7.25 11.10
N HIS A 85 -8.52 6.33 10.42
CA HIS A 85 -9.05 6.53 9.08
C HIS A 85 -10.55 6.18 9.04
N ASP A 86 -11.31 7.05 8.38
CA ASP A 86 -12.72 6.86 8.09
C ASP A 86 -12.92 6.88 6.57
N TYR A 87 -13.86 6.06 6.08
CA TYR A 87 -14.08 5.90 4.63
C TYR A 87 -15.56 6.06 4.28
N HIS A 88 -15.82 6.69 3.15
CA HIS A 88 -17.10 6.64 2.46
C HIS A 88 -17.39 5.22 1.94
N PRO A 89 -18.65 4.90 1.61
CA PRO A 89 -19.06 3.56 1.18
C PRO A 89 -18.29 2.97 0.00
N PHE A 90 -17.67 3.80 -0.84
CA PHE A 90 -16.88 3.38 -1.99
C PHE A 90 -15.37 3.53 -1.79
N GLY A 91 -14.92 3.63 -0.53
CA GLY A 91 -13.49 3.59 -0.17
C GLY A 91 -12.74 4.91 -0.28
N GLU A 92 -13.43 6.02 -0.60
CA GLU A 92 -12.85 7.35 -0.48
C GLU A 92 -12.62 7.68 1.00
N GLU A 93 -11.40 8.08 1.35
CA GLU A 93 -11.07 8.47 2.72
C GLU A 93 -11.72 9.80 3.08
N ILE A 94 -12.37 9.85 4.24
CA ILE A 94 -12.91 11.06 4.84
C ILE A 94 -11.75 11.72 5.59
N ASP A 95 -11.24 12.84 5.08
CA ASP A 95 -10.19 13.59 5.77
C ASP A 95 -10.76 14.17 7.09
N GLY A 96 -10.51 13.45 8.19
CA GLY A 96 -10.72 13.94 9.55
C GLY A 96 -9.54 14.84 9.95
N GLY A 97 -9.80 16.12 10.23
CA GLY A 97 -8.77 17.13 10.46
C GLY A 97 -7.60 16.69 11.36
N ASP A 98 -6.40 16.79 10.80
CA ASP A 98 -5.05 17.07 11.36
C ASP A 98 -4.53 16.38 12.63
N ALA A 99 -5.26 15.51 13.32
CA ALA A 99 -4.77 15.01 14.63
C ALA A 99 -3.82 13.80 14.55
N TYR A 100 -3.84 12.98 13.49
CA TYR A 100 -3.12 11.70 13.47
C TYR A 100 -2.65 11.23 12.06
N ALA A 101 -2.34 12.14 11.14
CA ALA A 101 -2.10 11.78 9.74
C ALA A 101 -0.64 11.37 9.43
N ASP A 102 -0.15 10.23 9.93
CA ASP A 102 0.96 9.55 9.25
C ASP A 102 0.41 8.80 8.02
N LYS A 103 0.29 9.53 6.89
CA LYS A 103 -0.15 9.01 5.58
C LYS A 103 0.96 8.24 4.83
N SER A 104 2.09 7.93 5.47
CA SER A 104 3.19 7.19 4.82
C SER A 104 2.87 5.71 4.58
N VAL A 105 1.86 5.17 5.28
CA VAL A 105 1.45 3.77 5.12
C VAL A 105 0.53 3.64 3.91
N ARG A 106 0.98 2.91 2.90
CA ARG A 106 0.19 2.62 1.71
C ARG A 106 -0.97 1.69 2.09
N ALA A 107 -2.20 2.18 1.98
CA ALA A 107 -3.39 1.37 2.23
C ALA A 107 -3.41 0.16 1.26
N PRO A 108 -3.54 -1.09 1.78
CA PRO A 108 -3.79 -2.25 0.94
C PRO A 108 -5.17 -2.11 0.31
N PHE A 109 -5.21 -1.67 -0.95
CA PHE A 109 -6.42 -1.78 -1.77
C PHE A 109 -6.63 -3.26 -2.11
N THR A 110 -7.50 -3.92 -1.36
CA THR A 110 -8.11 -5.18 -1.79
C THR A 110 -9.48 -4.82 -2.34
N LEU A 111 -9.65 -4.87 -3.67
CA LEU A 111 -11.00 -4.93 -4.23
C LEU A 111 -11.60 -6.28 -3.82
N VAL A 112 -12.70 -6.26 -3.09
CA VAL A 112 -13.66 -7.39 -3.05
C VAL A 112 -14.48 -7.36 -4.35
#